data_AF-A0A7J2RCN5-F1
#
_entry.id   AF-A0A7J2RCN5-F1
#
_cell.length_a   1.000
_cell.length_b   1.000
_cell.length_c   1.000
_cell.angle_alpha   90.00
_cell.angle_beta   90.00
_cell.angle_gamma   90.00
#
_symmetry.space_group_name_H-M   'P 1'
#
loop_
_entity.id
_entity.type
_entity.pdbx_description
1 polymer ?
#
loop_
_entity_poly.entity_id
_entity_poly.type
_entity_poly.pdbx_seq_one_letter_code
_entity_poly.pdbx_strand_id
1 'polypeptide(L)'
;MKKEGYLIDSKVVVGISEFRDFCDYGKIDGIIYLNFDGWGLESIPQEVFELKNLKSLSLEFNQITEIPKDISNLTSLKYLDVDYNQLTVLPEIIGEMRLLKSLGIMYNNISSLPISIKNLKNLKHIYLRGTKITQAPEFLKDWALDELTKTISPHIKKD
;
A
#
# COMPACT_ATOMS: atom_id res chain seq x y z
N MET A 1 19.24 -26.41 -16.59
CA MET A 1 17.93 -27.01 -16.93
C MET A 1 17.30 -27.58 -15.67
N LYS A 2 16.16 -27.00 -15.25
CA LYS A 2 15.19 -27.38 -14.17
C LYS A 2 14.82 -26.16 -13.32
N LYS A 3 13.87 -25.34 -13.77
CA LYS A 3 13.08 -24.41 -12.93
C LYS A 3 11.70 -24.04 -13.53
N GLU A 4 11.47 -24.28 -14.82
CA GLU A 4 10.16 -24.02 -15.47
C GLU A 4 8.97 -24.77 -14.86
N GLY A 5 9.19 -25.84 -14.09
CA GLY A 5 8.10 -26.67 -13.53
C GLY A 5 7.52 -26.22 -12.19
N TYR A 6 8.08 -25.20 -11.52
CA TYR A 6 7.66 -24.81 -10.16
C TYR A 6 6.79 -23.55 -10.10
N LEU A 7 6.84 -22.69 -11.12
CA LEU A 7 6.07 -21.44 -11.16
C LEU A 7 4.75 -21.71 -11.88
N ILE A 8 3.86 -22.43 -11.21
CA ILE A 8 2.44 -22.44 -11.55
C ILE A 8 1.87 -21.03 -11.45
N ASP A 9 0.71 -20.80 -12.08
CA ASP A 9 -0.07 -19.56 -12.10
C ASP A 9 -0.45 -19.14 -10.66
N SER A 10 0.52 -18.56 -9.94
CA SER A 10 0.39 -18.32 -8.51
C SER A 10 -0.34 -17.01 -8.28
N LYS A 11 -1.45 -17.11 -7.56
CA LYS A 11 -2.19 -15.94 -7.11
C LYS A 11 -1.45 -15.22 -5.98
N VAL A 12 -0.55 -15.89 -5.27
CA VAL A 12 0.12 -15.36 -4.08
C VAL A 12 1.63 -15.54 -4.25
N VAL A 13 2.38 -14.46 -4.09
CA VAL A 13 3.85 -14.48 -4.12
C VAL A 13 4.36 -13.88 -2.82
N VAL A 14 5.29 -14.59 -2.17
CA VAL A 14 5.87 -14.18 -0.89
C VAL A 14 7.38 -14.06 -1.05
N GLY A 15 7.86 -12.83 -0.94
CA GLY A 15 9.27 -12.51 -0.94
C GLY A 15 9.89 -12.22 -2.31
N ILE A 16 10.99 -11.48 -2.26
CA ILE A 16 11.63 -10.88 -3.43
C ILE A 16 12.26 -11.93 -4.34
N SER A 17 12.84 -12.99 -3.76
CA SER A 17 13.49 -14.04 -4.56
C SER A 17 12.50 -14.81 -5.43
N GLU A 18 11.33 -15.15 -4.87
CA GLU A 18 10.26 -15.79 -5.63
C GLU A 18 9.71 -14.84 -6.70
N PHE A 19 9.46 -13.59 -6.33
CA PHE A 19 8.98 -12.58 -7.28
C PHE A 19 9.94 -12.38 -8.46
N ARG A 20 11.25 -12.33 -8.20
CA ARG A 20 12.25 -12.21 -9.27
C ARG A 20 12.19 -13.38 -10.24
N ASP A 21 12.04 -14.61 -9.75
CA ASP A 21 11.83 -15.77 -10.61
C ASP A 21 10.59 -15.54 -11.51
N PHE A 22 9.44 -15.09 -10.97
CA PHE A 22 8.26 -14.77 -11.78
C PHE A 22 8.50 -13.69 -12.86
N CYS A 23 9.26 -12.64 -12.54
CA CYS A 23 9.67 -11.61 -13.49
C CYS A 23 10.54 -12.19 -14.61
N ASP A 24 11.57 -12.97 -14.26
CA ASP A 24 12.52 -13.56 -15.22
C ASP A 24 11.84 -14.49 -16.23
N TYR A 25 10.77 -15.18 -15.81
CA TYR A 25 9.98 -16.07 -16.68
C TYR A 25 8.78 -15.39 -17.36
N GLY A 26 8.56 -14.08 -17.12
CA GLY A 26 7.41 -13.36 -17.66
C GLY A 26 6.05 -13.90 -17.19
N LYS A 27 5.98 -14.42 -15.95
CA LYS A 27 4.78 -15.07 -15.37
C LYS A 27 4.03 -14.19 -14.38
N ILE A 28 4.08 -12.88 -14.57
CA ILE A 28 3.56 -11.90 -13.59
C ILE A 28 2.04 -11.72 -13.63
N ASP A 29 1.38 -12.07 -14.74
CA ASP A 29 -0.06 -11.84 -14.95
C ASP A 29 -0.96 -12.58 -13.94
N GLY A 30 -0.48 -13.71 -13.40
CA GLY A 30 -1.18 -14.53 -12.42
C GLY A 30 -1.18 -13.96 -11.00
N ILE A 31 -0.30 -13.00 -10.71
CA ILE A 31 -0.05 -12.50 -9.35
C ILE A 31 -1.21 -11.60 -8.90
N ILE A 32 -1.89 -12.01 -7.82
CA ILE A 32 -3.02 -11.29 -7.23
C ILE A 32 -2.69 -10.71 -5.85
N TYR A 33 -1.81 -11.38 -5.11
CA TYR A 33 -1.40 -11.03 -3.75
C TYR A 33 0.13 -11.07 -3.70
N LEU A 34 0.74 -9.97 -3.30
CA LEU A 34 2.19 -9.86 -3.15
C LEU A 34 2.52 -9.46 -1.71
N ASN A 35 3.36 -10.26 -1.06
CA ASN A 35 3.85 -9.98 0.28
C ASN A 35 5.37 -9.84 0.24
N PHE A 36 5.85 -8.63 0.57
CA PHE A 36 7.26 -8.29 0.75
C PHE A 36 7.53 -7.79 2.17
N ASP A 37 6.84 -8.32 3.16
CA ASP A 37 7.03 -7.90 4.54
C ASP A 37 8.41 -8.30 5.06
N GLY A 38 9.12 -7.39 5.72
CA GLY A 38 10.36 -7.71 6.42
C GLY A 38 11.58 -7.98 5.54
N TRP A 39 11.56 -7.61 4.27
CA TRP A 39 12.67 -7.85 3.34
C TRP A 39 13.75 -6.76 3.35
N GLY A 40 13.63 -5.76 4.20
CA GLY A 40 14.60 -4.66 4.30
C GLY A 40 14.63 -3.77 3.06
N LEU A 41 13.52 -3.66 2.34
CA LEU A 41 13.40 -2.83 1.14
C LEU A 41 13.56 -1.35 1.48
N GLU A 42 14.44 -0.64 0.77
CA GLU A 42 14.53 0.83 0.82
C GLU A 42 13.58 1.50 -0.20
N SER A 43 13.13 0.74 -1.20
CA SER A 43 12.19 1.16 -2.23
C SER A 43 11.35 -0.01 -2.74
N ILE A 44 10.20 0.30 -3.36
CA ILE A 44 9.34 -0.71 -4.00
C ILE A 44 9.98 -1.10 -5.34
N PRO A 45 10.24 -2.40 -5.62
CA PRO A 45 10.80 -2.83 -6.90
C PRO A 45 9.91 -2.39 -8.07
N GLN A 46 10.53 -1.90 -9.15
CA GLN A 46 9.81 -1.26 -10.24
C GLN A 46 8.87 -2.23 -10.98
N GLU A 47 9.23 -3.50 -11.03
CA GLU A 47 8.46 -4.58 -11.64
C GLU A 47 7.11 -4.80 -10.93
N VAL A 48 6.96 -4.38 -9.67
CA VAL A 48 5.66 -4.42 -8.96
C VAL A 48 4.61 -3.62 -9.71
N PHE A 49 4.97 -2.49 -10.33
CA PHE A 49 4.04 -1.59 -11.02
C PHE A 49 3.51 -2.15 -12.36
N GLU A 50 4.05 -3.28 -12.81
CA GLU A 50 3.59 -4.01 -13.98
C GLU A 50 2.39 -4.94 -13.66
N LEU A 51 2.15 -5.23 -12.38
CA LEU A 51 1.14 -6.19 -11.93
C LEU A 51 -0.31 -5.65 -12.02
N LYS A 52 -0.89 -5.66 -13.22
CA LYS A 52 -2.23 -5.10 -13.48
C LYS A 52 -3.37 -5.83 -12.75
N ASN A 53 -3.16 -7.08 -12.37
CA ASN A 53 -4.14 -7.90 -11.65
C ASN A 53 -3.97 -7.88 -10.13
N LEU A 54 -2.95 -7.19 -9.60
CA LEU A 54 -2.65 -7.16 -8.18
C LEU A 54 -3.79 -6.53 -7.39
N LYS A 55 -4.27 -7.25 -6.37
CA LYS A 55 -5.36 -6.81 -5.48
C LYS A 55 -4.85 -6.46 -4.09
N SER A 56 -3.74 -7.04 -3.66
CA SER A 56 -3.14 -6.81 -2.36
C SER A 56 -1.62 -6.70 -2.48
N LEU A 57 -1.07 -5.63 -1.90
CA LEU A 57 0.37 -5.41 -1.78
C LEU A 57 0.69 -5.16 -0.31
N SER A 58 1.49 -6.04 0.28
CA SER A 58 1.99 -5.91 1.64
C SER A 58 3.49 -5.64 1.60
N LEU A 59 3.91 -4.55 2.26
CA LEU A 59 5.28 -4.05 2.32
C LEU A 59 5.65 -3.71 3.78
N GLU A 60 5.04 -4.37 4.75
CA GLU A 60 5.23 -4.07 6.17
C GLU A 60 6.69 -4.29 6.60
N PHE A 61 7.13 -3.60 7.65
CA PHE A 61 8.45 -3.82 8.27
C PHE A 61 9.63 -3.68 7.29
N ASN A 62 9.58 -2.67 6.43
CA ASN A 62 10.66 -2.32 5.51
C ASN A 62 11.26 -0.94 5.87
N GLN A 63 12.12 -0.43 4.98
CA GLN A 63 12.83 0.85 5.13
C GLN A 63 12.42 1.83 4.03
N ILE A 64 11.20 1.68 3.49
CA ILE A 64 10.73 2.45 2.35
C ILE A 64 10.54 3.91 2.77
N THR A 65 11.13 4.83 2.00
CA THR A 65 11.12 6.27 2.30
C THR A 65 10.09 7.05 1.48
N GLU A 66 9.67 6.50 0.33
CA GLU A 66 8.67 7.08 -0.55
C GLU A 66 7.82 6.03 -1.28
N ILE A 67 6.58 6.40 -1.62
CA ILE A 67 5.76 5.67 -2.58
C ILE A 67 5.88 6.40 -3.93
N PRO A 68 6.42 5.78 -4.99
CA PRO A 68 6.57 6.42 -6.28
C PRO A 68 5.23 6.62 -6.97
N LYS A 69 5.19 7.56 -7.92
CA LYS A 69 3.97 7.87 -8.69
C LYS A 69 3.39 6.65 -9.42
N ASP A 70 4.26 5.71 -9.79
CA ASP A 70 3.90 4.50 -10.53
C ASP A 70 3.01 3.54 -9.73
N ILE A 71 2.78 3.79 -8.44
CA ILE A 71 1.78 3.06 -7.64
C ILE A 71 0.38 3.12 -8.27
N SER A 72 0.05 4.19 -9.02
CA SER A 72 -1.24 4.31 -9.72
C SER A 72 -1.40 3.33 -10.89
N ASN A 73 -0.31 2.70 -11.35
CA ASN A 73 -0.35 1.64 -12.35
C ASN A 73 -1.02 0.35 -11.85
N LEU A 74 -1.14 0.18 -10.53
CA LEU A 74 -1.81 -0.93 -9.86
C LEU A 74 -3.33 -0.73 -9.85
N THR A 75 -3.93 -0.68 -11.04
CA THR A 75 -5.34 -0.29 -11.23
C THR A 75 -6.35 -1.22 -10.56
N SER A 76 -5.95 -2.45 -10.24
CA SER A 76 -6.78 -3.45 -9.54
C SER A 76 -6.62 -3.46 -8.01
N LEU A 77 -5.72 -2.63 -7.46
CA LEU A 77 -5.34 -2.72 -6.05
C LEU A 77 -6.48 -2.33 -5.11
N LYS A 78 -6.70 -3.15 -4.09
CA LYS A 78 -7.73 -2.97 -3.07
C LYS A 78 -7.15 -2.80 -1.67
N TYR A 79 -5.99 -3.39 -1.42
CA TYR A 79 -5.31 -3.36 -0.14
C TYR A 79 -3.86 -2.99 -0.36
N LEU A 80 -3.44 -1.87 0.24
CA LEU A 80 -2.06 -1.45 0.29
C LEU A 80 -1.65 -1.35 1.75
N ASP A 81 -0.66 -2.13 2.14
CA ASP A 81 -0.06 -2.06 3.46
C ASP A 81 1.40 -1.65 3.35
N VAL A 82 1.74 -0.51 3.94
CA VAL A 82 3.10 0.03 4.05
C VAL A 82 3.40 0.40 5.50
N ASP A 83 2.75 -0.27 6.46
CA ASP A 83 2.99 -0.07 7.89
C ASP A 83 4.46 -0.32 8.24
N TYR A 84 4.94 0.33 9.31
CA TYR A 84 6.31 0.16 9.80
C TYR A 84 7.38 0.40 8.72
N ASN A 85 7.29 1.55 8.05
CA ASN A 85 8.27 2.05 7.08
C ASN A 85 8.79 3.44 7.51
N GLN A 86 9.50 4.13 6.62
CA GLN A 86 10.10 5.45 6.88
C GLN A 86 9.45 6.56 6.05
N LEU A 87 8.23 6.36 5.56
CA LEU A 87 7.52 7.30 4.69
C LEU A 87 7.35 8.64 5.39
N THR A 88 7.68 9.73 4.70
CA THR A 88 7.47 11.10 5.20
C THR A 88 6.24 11.77 4.59
N VAL A 89 5.80 11.28 3.43
CA VAL A 89 4.67 11.82 2.66
C VAL A 89 3.93 10.66 2.00
N LEU A 90 2.62 10.83 1.82
CA LEU A 90 1.82 10.01 0.91
C LEU A 90 1.58 10.84 -0.37
N PRO A 91 1.91 10.34 -1.57
CA PRO A 91 1.84 11.14 -2.79
C PRO A 91 0.39 11.48 -3.17
N GLU A 92 0.16 12.65 -3.79
CA GLU A 92 -1.16 13.05 -4.30
C GLU A 92 -1.73 12.05 -5.32
N ILE A 93 -0.88 11.28 -6.00
CA ILE A 93 -1.33 10.24 -6.94
C ILE A 93 -2.19 9.16 -6.26
N ILE A 94 -2.11 8.99 -4.93
CA ILE A 94 -2.88 7.97 -4.21
C ILE A 94 -4.38 8.10 -4.47
N GLY A 95 -4.88 9.33 -4.69
CA GLY A 95 -6.28 9.60 -5.00
C GLY A 95 -6.77 9.02 -6.33
N GLU A 96 -5.86 8.56 -7.20
CA GLU A 96 -6.21 7.87 -8.45
C GLU A 96 -6.54 6.38 -8.23
N MET A 97 -6.20 5.81 -7.09
CA MET A 97 -6.40 4.39 -6.76
C MET A 97 -7.85 4.10 -6.35
N ARG A 98 -8.79 4.33 -7.27
CA ARG A 98 -10.25 4.35 -7.00
C ARG A 98 -10.82 3.04 -6.43
N LEU A 99 -10.13 1.91 -6.59
CA LEU A 99 -10.55 0.61 -6.05
C LEU A 99 -10.01 0.32 -4.65
N LEU A 100 -9.13 1.18 -4.10
CA LEU A 100 -8.52 0.99 -2.79
C LEU A 100 -9.60 0.99 -1.70
N LYS A 101 -9.56 -0.03 -0.85
CA LYS A 101 -10.49 -0.29 0.25
C LYS A 101 -9.81 -0.18 1.61
N SER A 102 -8.53 -0.51 1.68
CA SER A 102 -7.72 -0.40 2.89
C SER A 102 -6.37 0.20 2.57
N LEU A 103 -5.93 1.10 3.45
CA LEU A 103 -4.61 1.73 3.39
C LEU A 103 -3.97 1.69 4.79
N GLY A 104 -2.93 0.87 4.94
CA GLY A 104 -2.05 0.87 6.11
C GLY A 104 -0.90 1.85 5.90
N ILE A 105 -0.76 2.84 6.80
CA ILE A 105 0.42 3.71 6.88
C ILE A 105 0.90 3.92 8.32
N MET A 106 0.57 3.01 9.23
CA MET A 106 0.96 3.06 10.63
C MET A 106 2.47 3.10 10.79
N TYR A 107 2.93 3.73 11.89
CA TYR A 107 4.34 3.78 12.27
C TYR A 107 5.27 4.27 11.13
N ASN A 108 4.81 5.28 10.39
CA ASN A 108 5.58 6.05 9.44
C ASN A 108 5.80 7.49 9.97
N ASN A 109 6.61 8.28 9.27
CA ASN A 109 6.90 9.68 9.61
C ASN A 109 5.95 10.71 8.95
N ILE A 110 4.81 10.27 8.40
CA ILE A 110 3.84 11.10 7.67
C ILE A 110 3.20 12.12 8.61
N SER A 111 3.21 13.40 8.22
CA SER A 111 2.63 14.50 9.01
C SER A 111 1.27 15.00 8.50
N SER A 112 0.90 14.67 7.27
CA SER A 112 -0.38 15.06 6.66
C SER A 112 -0.81 14.06 5.59
N LEU A 113 -2.12 13.96 5.36
CA LEU A 113 -2.66 13.23 4.21
C LEU A 113 -2.83 14.18 3.01
N PRO A 114 -2.60 13.69 1.77
CA PRO A 114 -2.83 14.46 0.55
C PRO A 114 -4.30 14.81 0.39
N ILE A 115 -4.59 15.93 -0.28
CA ILE A 115 -5.98 16.38 -0.49
C ILE A 115 -6.72 15.39 -1.41
N SER A 116 -6.01 14.76 -2.33
CA SER A 116 -6.57 13.76 -3.25
C SER A 116 -7.14 12.52 -2.57
N ILE A 117 -6.82 12.25 -1.29
CA ILE A 117 -7.34 11.06 -0.60
C ILE A 117 -8.88 11.09 -0.50
N LYS A 118 -9.51 12.27 -0.57
CA LYS A 118 -10.97 12.44 -0.70
C LYS A 118 -11.57 11.79 -1.95
N ASN A 119 -10.74 11.47 -2.94
CA ASN A 119 -11.13 10.82 -4.19
C ASN A 119 -11.24 9.29 -4.03
N LEU A 120 -10.73 8.72 -2.94
CA LEU A 120 -10.80 7.29 -2.64
C LEU A 120 -12.20 6.89 -2.14
N LYS A 121 -13.20 6.95 -3.02
CA LYS A 121 -14.61 6.70 -2.69
C LYS A 121 -14.92 5.30 -2.18
N ASN A 122 -14.02 4.33 -2.40
CA ASN A 122 -14.16 2.96 -1.93
C ASN A 122 -13.35 2.64 -0.67
N LEU A 123 -12.58 3.61 -0.14
CA LEU A 123 -11.76 3.38 1.05
C LEU A 123 -12.68 3.21 2.26
N LYS A 124 -12.44 2.16 3.03
CA LYS A 124 -13.20 1.77 4.22
C LYS A 124 -12.35 1.82 5.48
N HIS A 125 -11.05 1.58 5.33
CA HIS A 125 -10.12 1.55 6.44
C HIS A 125 -8.89 2.35 6.07
N ILE A 126 -8.46 3.24 6.97
CA ILE A 126 -7.13 3.83 6.96
C ILE A 126 -6.53 3.68 8.36
N TYR A 127 -5.29 3.23 8.43
CA TYR A 127 -4.59 3.02 9.68
C TYR A 127 -3.47 4.06 9.84
N LEU A 128 -3.62 4.93 10.85
CA LEU A 128 -2.78 6.12 11.02
C LEU A 128 -1.99 6.13 12.33
N ARG A 129 -2.11 5.08 13.15
CA ARG A 129 -1.45 4.99 14.45
C ARG A 129 0.06 5.12 14.28
N GLY A 130 0.71 5.91 15.14
CA GLY A 130 2.16 6.09 15.08
C GLY A 130 2.66 6.96 13.93
N THR A 131 1.78 7.65 13.20
CA THR A 131 2.15 8.74 12.28
C THR A 131 2.31 10.06 13.04
N LYS A 132 2.81 11.11 12.36
CA LYS A 132 2.90 12.49 12.87
C LYS A 132 1.65 13.32 12.53
N ILE A 133 0.59 12.69 12.05
CA ILE A 133 -0.68 13.35 11.74
C ILE A 133 -1.34 13.75 13.07
N THR A 134 -1.39 15.05 13.33
CA THR A 134 -2.02 15.63 14.53
C THR A 134 -3.43 16.15 14.26
N GLN A 135 -3.75 16.40 13.00
CA GLN A 135 -5.05 16.87 12.55
C GLN A 135 -5.52 15.99 11.39
N ALA A 136 -6.73 15.45 11.54
CA ALA A 136 -7.42 14.82 10.44
C ALA A 136 -7.75 15.91 9.39
N PRO A 137 -7.54 15.67 8.09
CA PRO A 137 -8.07 16.55 7.07
C PRO A 137 -9.57 16.76 7.25
N GLU A 138 -10.05 17.97 6.97
CA GLU A 138 -11.44 18.38 7.23
C GLU A 138 -12.47 17.45 6.56
N PHE A 139 -12.18 16.95 5.35
CA PHE A 139 -13.05 16.01 4.64
C PHE A 139 -13.18 14.64 5.32
N LEU A 140 -12.31 14.27 6.27
CA LEU A 140 -12.47 13.06 7.09
C LEU A 140 -13.57 13.23 8.14
N LYS A 141 -13.96 14.48 8.50
CA LYS A 141 -15.00 14.75 9.50
C LYS A 141 -16.38 14.24 9.04
N ASP A 142 -16.64 14.28 7.72
CA ASP A 142 -17.87 13.78 7.10
C ASP A 142 -17.83 12.27 6.79
N TRP A 143 -16.68 11.63 7.00
CA TRP A 143 -16.53 10.21 6.72
C TRP A 143 -17.14 9.40 7.88
N ALA A 144 -18.39 8.98 7.70
CA ALA A 144 -19.17 8.19 8.65
C ALA A 144 -18.65 6.74 8.82
N LEU A 145 -17.39 6.57 9.22
CA LEU A 145 -16.84 5.27 9.62
C LEU A 145 -16.47 5.33 11.09
N ASP A 146 -17.31 4.69 11.91
CA ASP A 146 -17.01 4.38 13.31
C ASP A 146 -15.63 3.70 13.47
N GLU A 147 -15.13 3.03 12.44
CA GLU A 147 -13.79 2.42 12.44
C GLU A 147 -12.65 3.41 12.20
N LEU A 148 -12.83 4.47 11.41
CA LEU A 148 -11.79 5.51 11.25
C LEU A 148 -11.50 6.18 12.59
N THR A 149 -12.54 6.45 13.37
CA THR A 149 -12.36 7.03 14.71
C THR A 149 -11.65 6.12 15.70
N LYS A 150 -11.58 4.80 15.43
CA LYS A 150 -10.83 3.81 16.24
C LYS A 150 -9.37 3.70 15.82
N THR A 151 -9.04 4.03 14.56
CA THR A 151 -7.67 3.95 14.00
C THR A 151 -6.93 5.29 14.01
N ILE A 152 -7.68 6.39 14.09
CA ILE A 152 -7.21 7.74 14.40
C ILE A 152 -6.85 7.74 15.90
N SER A 153 -5.54 7.68 16.21
CA SER A 153 -5.00 7.73 17.58
C SER A 153 -5.72 8.78 18.46
N PRO A 154 -5.81 8.57 19.79
CA PRO A 154 -6.49 9.48 20.73
C PRO A 154 -5.92 10.92 20.80
N HIS A 155 -4.86 11.22 20.04
CA HIS A 155 -4.19 12.52 20.00
C HIS A 155 -4.67 13.43 18.86
N ILE A 156 -5.46 12.90 17.91
CA ILE A 156 -6.05 13.74 16.85
C ILE A 156 -7.26 14.42 17.45
N LYS A 157 -7.13 15.72 17.71
CA LYS A 157 -8.22 16.53 18.24
C LYS A 157 -9.34 16.59 17.19
N LYS A 158 -10.53 16.16 17.59
CA LYS A 158 -11.76 16.52 16.89
C LYS A 158 -12.07 17.95 17.34
N ASP A 159 -11.91 18.92 16.44
CA ASP A 159 -12.53 20.24 16.62
C ASP A 159 -14.04 20.12 16.45
#